data_AF-A0A7Z9LBR1-F1
#
_entry.id   AF-A0A7Z9LBR1-F1
#
_cell.length_a   1.000
_cell.length_b   1.000
_cell.length_c   1.000
_cell.angle_alpha   90.00
_cell.angle_beta   90.00
_cell.angle_gamma   90.00
#
_symmetry.space_group_name_H-M   'P 1'
#
loop_
_entity.id
_entity.type
_entity.pdbx_description
1 polymer ?
#
loop_
_entity_poly.entity_id
_entity_poly.type
_entity_poly.pdbx_seq_one_letter_code
_entity_poly.pdbx_strand_id
1 'polypeptide(L)' 'MKVRIRKSGIKRRKQGFRARMRTKAGRRQINRRRRRGTTRLTCWS' A
#
# COMPACT_ATOMS: atom_id res chain seq x y z
N MET A 1 14.91 -23.39 -9.97
CA MET A 1 13.68 -22.69 -10.42
C MET A 1 13.58 -21.31 -9.78
N LYS A 2 13.29 -20.23 -10.54
CA LYS A 2 13.21 -18.86 -10.00
C LYS A 2 11.82 -18.58 -9.40
N VAL A 3 11.77 -18.11 -8.16
CA VAL A 3 10.50 -17.76 -7.48
C VAL A 3 9.87 -16.48 -8.05
N ARG A 4 8.53 -16.47 -8.17
CA ARG A 4 7.73 -15.36 -8.75
C ARG A 4 7.72 -14.10 -7.88
N ILE A 5 7.73 -14.27 -6.55
CA ILE A 5 7.71 -13.16 -5.58
C ILE A 5 9.00 -13.18 -4.78
N ARG A 6 9.80 -12.11 -4.92
CA ARG A 6 10.95 -11.86 -4.06
C ARG A 6 10.60 -10.75 -3.07
N LYS A 7 10.63 -11.06 -1.77
CA LYS A 7 10.35 -10.10 -0.71
C LYS A 7 11.53 -9.12 -0.61
N SER A 8 11.28 -7.82 -0.79
CA SER A 8 12.28 -6.77 -0.58
C SER A 8 11.66 -5.56 0.12
N GLY A 9 12.28 -5.08 1.19
CA GLY A 9 11.78 -3.94 1.97
C GLY A 9 11.63 -2.66 1.14
N ILE A 10 12.59 -2.39 0.25
CA ILE A 10 12.58 -1.21 -0.64
C ILE A 10 11.35 -1.21 -1.56
N LYS A 11 11.00 -2.36 -2.18
CA LYS A 11 9.80 -2.43 -3.03
C LYS A 11 8.51 -2.32 -2.23
N ARG A 12 8.48 -2.78 -0.97
CA ARG A 12 7.32 -2.59 -0.08
C ARG A 12 7.13 -1.12 0.31
N ARG A 13 8.20 -0.32 0.46
CA ARG A 13 8.09 1.13 0.78
C ARG A 13 7.25 1.88 -0.25
N LYS A 14 7.29 1.47 -1.53
CA LYS A 14 6.44 2.03 -2.60
C LYS A 14 4.93 1.85 -2.35
N GLN A 15 4.55 0.97 -1.43
CA GLN A 15 3.16 0.67 -1.07
C GLN A 15 2.74 1.27 0.29
N GLY A 16 3.62 2.03 0.95
CA GLY A 16 3.37 2.64 2.26
C GLY A 16 2.42 3.83 2.23
N PHE A 17 1.97 4.26 3.41
CA PHE A 17 0.98 5.33 3.57
C PHE A 17 1.39 6.64 2.88
N ARG A 18 2.62 7.12 3.13
CA ARG A 18 3.15 8.33 2.49
C ARG A 18 3.15 8.24 0.95
N ALA A 19 3.52 7.08 0.41
CA ALA A 19 3.50 6.84 -1.04
C ALA A 19 2.08 6.91 -1.62
N ARG A 20 1.07 6.41 -0.87
CA ARG A 20 -0.35 6.51 -1.26
C ARG A 20 -0.86 7.95 -1.17
N MET A 21 -0.42 8.73 -0.19
CA MET A 21 -0.89 10.11 -0.02
C MET A 21 -0.35 11.08 -1.09
N ARG A 22 0.78 10.75 -1.73
CA ARG A 22 1.41 11.59 -2.77
C ARG A 22 0.51 11.80 -4.00
N THR A 23 -0.24 10.78 -4.43
CA THR A 23 -1.02 10.83 -5.69
C THR A 23 -2.53 10.89 -5.44
N LYS A 24 -3.28 11.51 -6.37
CA LYS A 24 -4.75 11.57 -6.31
C LYS A 24 -5.36 10.16 -6.29
N ALA A 25 -4.82 9.24 -7.11
CA ALA A 25 -5.25 7.84 -7.15
C ALA A 25 -5.00 7.11 -5.83
N GLY A 26 -3.83 7.31 -5.21
CA GLY A 26 -3.51 6.70 -3.93
C GLY A 26 -4.41 7.20 -2.79
N ARG A 27 -4.72 8.50 -2.75
CA ARG A 27 -5.70 9.07 -1.79
C ARG A 27 -7.09 8.46 -1.96
N ARG A 28 -7.57 8.30 -3.20
CA ARG A 28 -8.84 7.61 -3.49
C ARG A 28 -8.86 6.17 -2.95
N GLN A 29 -7.77 5.44 -3.12
CA GLN A 29 -7.65 4.07 -2.61
C GLN A 29 -7.73 4.00 -1.07
N ILE A 30 -7.06 4.92 -0.37
CA ILE A 30 -7.13 5.01 1.10
C ILE A 30 -8.55 5.35 1.56
N ASN A 31 -9.20 6.31 0.92
CA ASN A 31 -10.58 6.69 1.28
C ASN A 31 -11.57 5.55 1.04
N ARG A 32 -11.38 4.75 -0.02
CA ARG A 32 -12.18 3.52 -0.24
C ARG A 32 -11.96 2.51 0.89
N ARG A 33 -10.71 2.31 1.33
CA ARG A 33 -10.38 1.39 2.44
C ARG A 33 -10.95 1.85 3.77
N ARG A 34 -10.91 3.16 4.06
CA ARG A 34 -11.57 3.77 5.21
C ARG A 34 -13.08 3.56 5.19
N ARG A 35 -13.74 3.82 4.05
CA ARG A 35 -15.18 3.58 3.88
C ARG A 35 -15.56 2.12 4.13
N ARG A 36 -14.72 1.17 3.69
CA ARG A 36 -14.93 -0.26 3.93
C ARG A 36 -14.67 -0.66 5.40
N GLY A 37 -14.03 0.20 6.20
CA GLY A 37 -13.65 -0.12 7.58
C GLY A 37 -12.50 -1.12 7.69
N THR A 38 -11.56 -1.14 6.73
CA THR A 38 -10.43 -2.08 6.82
C THR A 38 -9.50 -1.72 7.98
N THR A 39 -9.16 -2.70 8.82
CA THR A 39 -8.25 -2.54 9.98
C THR A 39 -6.86 -2.03 9.61
N ARG A 40 -6.36 -2.36 8.41
CA ARG A 40 -5.08 -1.86 7.87
C ARG A 40 -5.29 -1.12 6.56
N LEU A 41 -4.79 0.11 6.46
CA LEU A 41 -4.92 0.96 5.27
C LEU A 41 -3.79 0.79 4.25
N THR A 42 -2.60 0.36 4.69
CA THR A 42 -1.47 0.05 3.80
C THR A 42 -0.72 -1.21 4.28
N CYS A 43 0.35 -1.61 3.58
CA CYS A 43 1.12 -2.80 3.95
C CYS A 43 2.10 -2.55 5.11
N TRP A 44 2.16 -1.32 5.62
CA TRP A 44 2.95 -0.92 6.78
C TRP A 44 1.98 -0.53 7.89
N SER A 45 2.25 -1.03 9.09
CA SER A 45 1.67 -0.53 10.34
C SER A 45 2.33 0.79 10.69
#